data_AF-A0A3T0D4K7-F1
#
_entry.id   AF-A0A3T0D4K7-F1
#
_cell.length_a   1.000
_cell.length_b   1.000
_cell.length_c   1.000
_cell.angle_alpha   90.00
_cell.angle_beta   90.00
_cell.angle_gamma   90.00
#
_symmetry.space_group_name_H-M   'P 1'
#
loop_
_entity.id
_entity.type
_entity.pdbx_description
1 polymer ?
#
loop_
_entity_poly.entity_id
_entity_poly.type
_entity_poly.pdbx_seq_one_letter_code
_entity_poly.pdbx_strand_id
1 'polypeptide(L)'
;MVKKLKRFLIASLIVTFLISLVAPFSFAQDDDGVIDFYTVFSKDDINKNRVGNSIYNWSIYMPQDAYINKDPKGSYFSMSSSSYKANISVEAILNKEGFSSLDEILLYGSDILNSDGSVSKIYSLKKGKDKNGQEYIEITSVYTDSFYVFVDEEESSGTFNFTRIYLSKNKKYNYIYRLTISMDLNFYTEHKNLLYKIADSFELQFDSKNPNIKDLADNVTSWRVHKNTSYGWQIDLPPYWKSTDIYNFEYNSSTQSFAPLYTDEEMGLNTQKQQDVVTTPPQGEQQEYDEYLSVSFVANSNVSFDKWVELEMKNVELYNKSLCKIISSKTLNINDAKAKLFELNIRKSLQKNFVEKRMYVDFNNNKYFVKLYVKEDKYNKDKQKYDRIINSFKPIPAKSKYLDSILWTGDLKPQSTSKTVKLSKAPFEMNISKDYKTNIPYYYYSYYTQVINATALPISQGISDVETITLYNTPYSTLTINGGINLDPAEKIIKNAMQAWVESNEYKSKTVDMSLQKYSTGELTIYKFTYVYNLSKLPNLAKGNPNRDFNFLSLQNRVIYMIKYKQYYYTIDLSGPVLYWNNITLDNFVKSINTIKIDKVNFSKLNMKFVNEDLEKFKKKNNE
;
A
#
# COMPACT_ATOMS: atom_id res chain seq x y z
N MET A 1 -6.33 21.24 72.88
CA MET A 1 -6.51 20.61 71.54
C MET A 1 -5.56 21.15 70.46
N VAL A 2 -5.39 22.48 70.34
CA VAL A 2 -4.63 23.11 69.23
C VAL A 2 -3.16 22.67 69.09
N LYS A 3 -2.44 22.41 70.19
CA LYS A 3 -1.03 21.91 70.15
C LYS A 3 -0.88 20.47 69.64
N LYS A 4 -1.86 19.59 69.91
CA LYS A 4 -1.83 18.19 69.42
C LYS A 4 -2.17 18.13 67.93
N LEU A 5 -3.09 18.99 67.47
CA LEU A 5 -3.45 19.10 66.05
C LEU A 5 -2.29 19.65 65.19
N LYS A 6 -1.56 20.67 65.68
CA LYS A 6 -0.35 21.16 65.00
C LYS A 6 0.75 20.10 64.88
N ARG A 7 0.98 19.31 65.94
CA ARG A 7 1.98 18.22 65.90
C ARG A 7 1.59 17.11 64.94
N PHE A 8 0.30 16.78 64.86
CA PHE A 8 -0.20 15.79 63.91
C PHE A 8 -0.09 16.27 62.46
N LEU A 9 -0.42 17.54 62.19
CA LEU A 9 -0.28 18.13 60.85
C LEU A 9 1.18 18.22 60.39
N ILE A 10 2.10 18.57 61.29
CA ILE A 10 3.53 18.61 60.97
C ILE A 10 4.07 17.20 60.72
N ALA A 11 3.69 16.21 61.53
CA ALA A 11 4.08 14.82 61.31
C ALA A 11 3.53 14.28 59.98
N SER A 12 2.27 14.61 59.65
CA SER A 12 1.67 14.25 58.37
C SER A 12 2.44 14.89 57.21
N LEU A 13 2.74 16.19 57.27
CA LEU A 13 3.50 16.90 56.22
C LEU A 13 4.90 16.31 56.00
N ILE A 14 5.59 15.91 57.07
CA ILE A 14 6.92 15.30 57.00
C ILE A 14 6.83 13.91 56.35
N VAL A 15 5.80 13.13 56.65
CA VAL A 15 5.57 11.82 56.02
C VAL A 15 5.24 11.98 54.53
N THR A 16 4.42 12.95 54.14
CA THR A 16 4.14 13.22 52.72
C THR A 16 5.39 13.70 51.97
N PHE A 17 6.24 14.52 52.62
CA PHE A 17 7.49 14.99 52.03
C PHE A 17 8.52 13.87 51.88
N LEU A 18 8.62 12.95 52.85
CA LEU A 18 9.48 11.77 52.78
C LEU A 18 9.02 10.76 51.72
N ILE A 19 7.71 10.61 51.49
CA ILE A 19 7.17 9.78 50.40
C ILE A 19 7.46 10.43 49.04
N SER A 20 7.48 11.76 48.94
CA SER A 20 7.84 12.47 47.70
C SER A 20 9.34 12.52 47.39
N LEU A 21 10.20 12.18 48.37
CA LEU A 21 11.66 12.07 48.19
C LEU A 21 12.09 10.71 47.66
N VAL A 22 11.18 9.73 47.58
CA VAL A 22 11.40 8.50 46.81
C VAL A 22 11.20 8.86 45.34
N ALA A 23 12.25 9.39 44.71
CA ALA A 23 12.28 9.54 43.26
C ALA A 23 11.93 8.18 42.63
N PRO A 24 11.05 8.11 41.62
CA PRO A 24 11.06 6.96 40.76
C PRO A 24 12.42 6.96 40.08
N PHE A 25 13.31 6.05 40.49
CA PHE A 25 14.44 5.63 39.68
C PHE A 25 13.86 4.99 38.42
N SER A 26 13.45 5.83 37.47
CA SER A 26 13.34 5.45 36.09
C SER A 26 14.78 5.28 35.62
N PHE A 27 15.25 4.03 35.59
CA PHE A 27 16.36 3.72 34.72
C PHE A 27 15.92 4.13 33.31
N ALA A 28 16.53 5.19 32.78
CA ALA A 28 16.61 5.36 31.34
C ALA A 28 17.42 4.16 30.86
N GLN A 29 16.72 3.14 30.38
CA GLN A 29 17.33 2.06 29.65
C GLN A 29 17.87 2.68 28.37
N ASP A 30 19.18 2.56 28.13
CA ASP A 30 19.77 2.91 26.85
C ASP A 30 19.01 2.16 25.75
N ASP A 31 18.38 2.92 24.86
CA ASP A 31 17.69 2.42 23.68
C ASP A 31 18.76 2.14 22.63
N ASP A 32 19.21 0.88 22.57
CA ASP A 32 20.18 0.39 21.59
C ASP A 32 19.58 0.18 20.19
N GLY A 33 18.33 0.60 19.99
CA GLY A 33 17.64 0.51 18.70
C GLY A 33 17.21 -0.91 18.33
N VAL A 34 17.27 -1.87 19.26
CA VAL A 34 16.75 -3.22 19.07
C VAL A 34 15.29 -3.24 19.50
N ILE A 35 14.37 -3.29 18.54
CA ILE A 35 12.95 -3.53 18.81
C ILE A 35 12.78 -4.99 19.24
N ASP A 36 12.76 -5.24 20.55
CA ASP A 36 12.45 -6.55 21.13
C ASP A 36 10.94 -6.82 21.06
N PHE A 37 10.53 -7.62 20.08
CA PHE A 37 9.14 -8.06 19.92
C PHE A 37 8.73 -9.19 20.90
N TYR A 38 9.62 -9.64 21.81
CA TYR A 38 9.47 -10.89 22.56
C TYR A 38 9.64 -10.81 24.09
N THR A 39 9.78 -9.62 24.69
CA THR A 39 9.84 -9.49 26.17
C THR A 39 8.49 -9.72 26.89
N VAL A 40 7.53 -10.43 26.27
CA VAL A 40 6.20 -10.70 26.83
C VAL A 40 6.19 -11.96 27.68
N PHE A 41 7.21 -12.21 28.51
CA PHE A 41 7.15 -13.19 29.61
C PHE A 41 8.11 -12.74 30.70
N SER A 42 7.77 -11.65 31.42
CA SER A 42 8.49 -11.34 32.65
C SER A 42 8.26 -12.47 33.66
N LYS A 43 9.23 -12.70 34.55
CA LYS A 43 9.23 -13.73 35.60
C LYS A 43 8.05 -13.65 36.59
N ASP A 44 7.07 -12.78 36.34
CA ASP A 44 5.99 -12.40 37.25
C ASP A 44 4.62 -13.01 36.88
N ASP A 45 4.48 -13.73 35.75
CA ASP A 45 3.20 -14.36 35.35
C ASP A 45 3.02 -15.77 35.95
N ILE A 46 2.96 -15.82 37.29
CA ILE A 46 3.01 -17.06 38.11
C ILE A 46 1.75 -17.94 37.96
N ASN A 47 0.70 -17.46 37.29
CA ASN A 47 -0.63 -18.10 37.28
C ASN A 47 -0.98 -18.87 35.98
N LYS A 48 -0.09 -18.96 34.98
CA LYS A 48 -0.35 -19.67 33.71
C LYS A 48 0.43 -20.97 33.63
N ASN A 49 -0.25 -22.08 33.32
CA ASN A 49 0.37 -23.39 33.13
C ASN A 49 0.26 -23.92 31.69
N ARG A 50 -0.46 -23.22 30.81
CA ARG A 50 -0.64 -23.56 29.40
C ARG A 50 -0.55 -22.33 28.50
N VAL A 51 -0.18 -22.56 27.25
CA VAL A 51 -0.29 -21.59 26.15
C VAL A 51 -1.18 -22.16 25.07
N GLY A 52 -1.78 -21.31 24.25
CA GLY A 52 -2.61 -21.75 23.14
C GLY A 52 -2.93 -20.63 22.17
N ASN A 53 -3.63 -20.94 21.10
CA ASN A 53 -4.03 -19.96 20.10
C ASN A 53 -5.54 -20.09 19.85
N SER A 54 -6.30 -19.03 20.15
CA SER A 54 -7.76 -19.03 19.97
C SER A 54 -8.21 -18.98 18.50
N ILE A 55 -7.38 -18.47 17.58
CA ILE A 55 -7.66 -18.41 16.14
C ILE A 55 -7.48 -19.79 15.51
N TYR A 56 -6.36 -20.45 15.81
CA TYR A 56 -6.08 -21.79 15.31
C TYR A 56 -6.63 -22.88 16.23
N ASN A 57 -7.30 -22.53 17.33
CA ASN A 57 -7.98 -23.43 18.25
C ASN A 57 -7.11 -24.59 18.78
N TRP A 58 -5.97 -24.27 19.40
CA TRP A 58 -5.12 -25.26 20.06
C TRP A 58 -4.57 -24.76 21.39
N SER A 59 -4.11 -25.68 22.26
CA SER A 59 -3.36 -25.34 23.47
C SER A 59 -2.39 -26.46 23.90
N ILE A 60 -1.35 -26.12 24.67
CA ILE A 60 -0.33 -27.06 25.17
C ILE A 60 0.21 -26.60 26.54
N TYR A 61 0.75 -27.53 27.34
CA TYR A 61 1.41 -27.16 28.60
C TYR A 61 2.72 -26.41 28.37
N MET A 62 3.01 -25.47 29.27
CA MET A 62 4.20 -24.62 29.24
C MET A 62 5.12 -24.92 30.44
N PRO A 63 6.41 -25.25 30.22
CA PRO A 63 7.42 -25.28 31.28
C PRO A 63 7.62 -23.90 31.90
N GLN A 64 7.95 -23.83 33.20
CA GLN A 64 8.06 -22.56 33.92
C GLN A 64 9.20 -21.66 33.43
N ASP A 65 10.24 -22.23 32.82
CA ASP A 65 11.43 -21.53 32.32
C ASP A 65 11.42 -21.33 30.80
N ALA A 66 10.26 -21.52 30.17
CA ALA A 66 10.17 -21.57 28.72
C ALA A 66 10.31 -20.18 28.07
N TYR A 67 11.18 -20.10 27.07
CA TYR A 67 11.28 -18.96 26.16
C TYR A 67 10.46 -19.23 24.90
N ILE A 68 9.57 -18.29 24.55
CA ILE A 68 8.59 -18.45 23.48
C ILE A 68 8.93 -17.52 22.30
N ASN A 69 8.86 -18.08 21.11
CA ASN A 69 8.90 -17.37 19.83
C ASN A 69 7.67 -17.77 19.00
N LYS A 70 7.12 -16.85 18.21
CA LYS A 70 5.96 -17.10 17.33
C LYS A 70 6.03 -16.21 16.11
N ASP A 71 5.49 -16.68 14.99
CA ASP A 71 5.40 -15.86 13.79
C ASP A 71 4.36 -14.72 13.96
N PRO A 72 4.41 -13.67 13.12
CA PRO A 72 3.45 -12.58 13.19
C PRO A 72 1.99 -13.00 12.94
N LYS A 73 1.76 -14.15 12.29
CA LYS A 73 0.44 -14.75 12.04
C LYS A 73 -0.09 -15.53 13.24
N GLY A 74 0.76 -15.92 14.18
CA GLY A 74 0.46 -16.87 15.24
C GLY A 74 0.21 -18.30 14.75
N SER A 75 0.45 -18.59 13.45
CA SER A 75 0.31 -19.92 12.85
C SER A 75 1.47 -20.82 13.22
N TYR A 76 2.64 -20.25 13.51
CA TYR A 76 3.79 -20.97 14.01
C TYR A 76 4.14 -20.46 15.41
N PHE A 77 4.41 -21.41 16.30
CA PHE A 77 4.86 -21.19 17.65
C PHE A 77 6.04 -22.12 17.92
N SER A 78 7.04 -21.65 18.65
CA SER A 78 8.14 -22.45 19.17
C SER A 78 8.49 -22.03 20.58
N MET A 79 8.82 -22.99 21.41
CA MET A 79 9.06 -22.81 22.83
C MET A 79 10.26 -23.64 23.25
N SER A 80 11.31 -22.96 23.71
CA SER A 80 12.53 -23.59 24.19
C SER A 80 12.60 -23.55 25.72
N SER A 81 12.97 -24.65 26.37
CA SER A 81 13.18 -24.72 27.82
C SER A 81 14.59 -25.24 28.10
N SER A 82 15.33 -24.50 28.92
CA SER A 82 16.68 -24.89 29.32
C SER A 82 16.64 -26.07 30.29
N SER A 83 15.66 -26.09 31.20
CA SER A 83 15.46 -27.13 32.21
C SER A 83 15.06 -28.47 31.57
N TYR A 84 14.31 -28.43 30.47
CA TYR A 84 13.88 -29.65 29.75
C TYR A 84 14.77 -29.97 28.55
N LYS A 85 15.81 -29.16 28.28
CA LYS A 85 16.68 -29.25 27.09
C LYS A 85 15.88 -29.58 25.82
N ALA A 86 14.75 -28.89 25.66
CA ALA A 86 13.74 -29.21 24.67
C ALA A 86 13.24 -27.96 23.96
N ASN A 87 12.93 -28.10 22.67
CA ASN A 87 12.17 -27.15 21.89
C ASN A 87 10.85 -27.79 21.45
N ILE A 88 9.74 -27.10 21.68
CA ILE A 88 8.39 -27.54 21.34
C ILE A 88 7.83 -26.54 20.34
N SER A 89 7.53 -26.97 19.12
CA SER A 89 6.89 -26.14 18.12
C SER A 89 5.53 -26.66 17.70
N VAL A 90 4.62 -25.73 17.42
CA VAL A 90 3.28 -26.01 16.89
C VAL A 90 3.10 -25.16 15.66
N GLU A 91 2.71 -25.80 14.56
CA GLU A 91 2.38 -25.13 13.32
C GLU A 91 0.97 -25.50 12.87
N ALA A 92 0.16 -24.48 12.57
CA ALA A 92 -1.18 -24.61 12.01
C ALA A 92 -1.15 -24.34 10.50
N ILE A 93 -1.29 -25.40 9.71
CA ILE A 93 -1.23 -25.39 8.26
C ILE A 93 -2.66 -25.41 7.72
N LEU A 94 -3.04 -24.45 6.87
CA LEU A 94 -4.37 -24.45 6.24
C LEU A 94 -4.50 -25.67 5.32
N ASN A 95 -5.56 -26.46 5.48
CA ASN A 95 -5.85 -27.62 4.64
C ASN A 95 -6.46 -27.16 3.29
N LYS A 96 -5.61 -26.59 2.42
CA LYS A 96 -6.00 -26.05 1.11
C LYS A 96 -6.42 -27.14 0.14
N GLU A 97 -5.76 -28.30 0.25
CA GLU A 97 -5.94 -29.48 -0.59
C GLU A 97 -7.21 -30.26 -0.22
N GLY A 98 -7.82 -29.96 0.93
CA GLY A 98 -9.10 -30.52 1.35
C GLY A 98 -9.02 -31.96 1.85
N PHE A 99 -7.88 -32.36 2.43
CA PHE A 99 -7.70 -33.69 3.03
C PHE A 99 -8.80 -33.99 4.05
N SER A 100 -9.40 -35.17 3.92
CA SER A 100 -10.51 -35.65 4.74
C SER A 100 -10.08 -36.71 5.76
N SER A 101 -8.89 -37.29 5.58
CA SER A 101 -8.33 -38.33 6.46
C SER A 101 -6.81 -38.23 6.60
N LEU A 102 -6.26 -38.84 7.65
CA LEU A 102 -4.81 -38.97 7.82
C LEU A 102 -4.17 -39.88 6.76
N ASP A 103 -4.94 -40.82 6.20
CA ASP A 103 -4.45 -41.72 5.14
C ASP A 103 -4.20 -40.95 3.84
N GLU A 104 -5.03 -39.95 3.52
CA GLU A 104 -4.78 -39.05 2.39
C GLU A 104 -3.53 -38.19 2.61
N ILE A 105 -3.29 -37.71 3.84
CA ILE A 105 -2.05 -36.96 4.16
C ILE A 105 -0.82 -37.86 3.98
N LEU A 106 -0.90 -39.14 4.40
CA LEU A 106 0.20 -40.10 4.21
C LEU A 106 0.49 -40.40 2.74
N LEU A 107 -0.53 -40.41 1.88
CA LEU A 107 -0.40 -40.74 0.46
C LEU A 107 -0.03 -39.54 -0.42
N TYR A 108 -0.55 -38.35 -0.10
CA TYR A 108 -0.51 -37.19 -0.99
C TYR A 108 0.09 -35.94 -0.34
N GLY A 109 0.34 -35.95 0.96
CA GLY A 109 0.81 -34.79 1.74
C GLY A 109 2.31 -34.84 2.06
N SER A 110 3.17 -35.19 1.10
CA SER A 110 4.63 -35.30 1.32
C SER A 110 5.24 -34.06 1.98
N ASP A 111 4.76 -32.89 1.60
CA ASP A 111 5.27 -31.58 2.07
C ASP A 111 4.79 -31.24 3.49
N ILE A 112 3.74 -31.92 3.96
CA ILE A 112 3.24 -31.81 5.34
C ILE A 112 4.07 -32.71 6.26
N LEU A 113 4.44 -33.89 5.76
CA LEU A 113 5.21 -34.91 6.49
C LEU A 113 6.69 -34.51 6.64
N ASN A 114 7.26 -33.83 5.66
CA ASN A 114 8.66 -33.40 5.66
C ASN A 114 8.76 -31.91 6.01
N SER A 115 9.56 -31.54 7.01
CA SER A 115 9.99 -30.15 7.17
C SER A 115 11.12 -29.85 6.20
N ASP A 116 11.00 -28.78 5.41
CA ASP A 116 12.05 -28.29 4.51
C ASP A 116 13.42 -28.27 5.24
N GLY A 117 14.41 -28.95 4.67
CA GLY A 117 15.79 -28.99 5.19
C GLY A 117 16.12 -30.11 6.19
N SER A 118 15.25 -31.10 6.41
CA SER A 118 15.55 -32.21 7.33
C SER A 118 16.56 -33.20 6.73
N VAL A 119 17.81 -33.14 7.19
CA VAL A 119 18.84 -34.18 7.00
C VAL A 119 18.68 -35.33 8.04
N SER A 120 17.53 -35.41 8.71
CA SER A 120 17.30 -36.35 9.81
C SER A 120 16.85 -37.72 9.31
N LYS A 121 17.41 -38.79 9.88
CA LYS A 121 16.99 -40.16 9.61
C LYS A 121 15.67 -40.43 10.33
N ILE A 122 14.60 -40.72 9.58
CA ILE A 122 13.31 -41.16 10.13
C ILE A 122 13.44 -42.59 10.64
N TYR A 123 13.12 -42.82 11.92
CA TYR A 123 13.15 -44.13 12.56
C TYR A 123 11.77 -44.80 12.60
N SER A 124 10.70 -44.02 12.75
CA SER A 124 9.34 -44.55 12.76
C SER A 124 8.33 -43.59 12.18
N LEU A 125 7.37 -44.12 11.42
CA LEU A 125 6.17 -43.42 10.95
C LEU A 125 4.96 -44.32 11.21
N LYS A 126 4.00 -43.89 12.05
CA LYS A 126 2.81 -44.69 12.37
C LYS A 126 1.61 -43.82 12.73
N LYS A 127 0.40 -44.38 12.66
CA LYS A 127 -0.81 -43.74 13.21
C LYS A 127 -0.95 -44.05 14.70
N GLY A 128 -1.40 -43.07 15.47
CA GLY A 128 -1.69 -43.20 16.90
C GLY A 128 -2.98 -42.50 17.30
N LYS A 129 -3.34 -42.63 18.57
CA LYS A 129 -4.43 -41.89 19.21
C LYS A 129 -3.91 -41.25 20.48
N ASP A 130 -4.33 -40.02 20.74
CA ASP A 130 -3.99 -39.34 21.98
C ASP A 130 -4.94 -39.76 23.12
N LYS A 131 -4.71 -39.21 24.32
CA LYS A 131 -5.53 -39.48 25.51
C LYS A 131 -7.01 -39.14 25.33
N ASN A 132 -7.36 -38.29 24.36
CA ASN A 132 -8.72 -37.85 24.06
C ASN A 132 -9.32 -38.65 22.87
N GLY A 133 -8.59 -39.64 22.34
CA GLY A 133 -9.03 -40.46 21.21
C GLY A 133 -8.87 -39.77 19.84
N GLN A 134 -8.21 -38.62 19.78
CA GLN A 134 -7.94 -37.94 18.52
C GLN A 134 -6.78 -38.63 17.80
N GLU A 135 -6.98 -38.91 16.51
CA GLU A 135 -6.00 -39.58 15.67
C GLU A 135 -4.92 -38.61 15.21
N TYR A 136 -3.68 -39.12 15.13
CA TYR A 136 -2.51 -38.42 14.61
C TYR A 136 -1.59 -39.36 13.84
N ILE A 137 -0.70 -38.77 13.02
CA ILE A 137 0.49 -39.44 12.47
C ILE A 137 1.67 -39.10 13.39
N GLU A 138 2.38 -40.10 13.89
CA GLU A 138 3.60 -39.95 14.69
C GLU A 138 4.83 -40.24 13.82
N ILE A 139 5.78 -39.31 13.86
CA ILE A 139 7.07 -39.39 13.18
C ILE A 139 8.16 -39.26 14.25
N THR A 140 9.11 -40.18 14.27
CA THR A 140 10.33 -40.03 15.07
C THR A 140 11.54 -39.97 14.17
N SER A 141 12.45 -39.04 14.44
CA SER A 141 13.71 -38.92 13.73
C SER A 141 14.82 -38.48 14.69
N VAL A 142 16.07 -38.76 14.34
CA VAL A 142 17.23 -38.23 15.07
C VAL A 142 18.07 -37.42 14.10
N TYR A 143 18.53 -36.27 14.57
CA TYR A 143 19.55 -35.47 13.92
C TYR A 143 20.84 -35.62 14.71
N THR A 144 21.90 -36.10 14.06
CA THR A 144 23.25 -36.18 14.62
C THR A 144 24.14 -35.23 13.85
N ASP A 145 25.13 -34.64 14.52
CA ASP A 145 26.07 -33.70 13.89
C ASP A 145 27.07 -34.40 12.92
N SER A 146 27.07 -35.74 12.90
CA SER A 146 27.95 -36.58 12.07
C SER A 146 27.23 -37.14 10.84
N PHE A 147 27.68 -36.73 9.65
CA PHE A 147 27.17 -37.17 8.34
C PHE A 147 27.52 -38.62 7.95
N TYR A 148 28.25 -39.38 8.78
CA TYR A 148 28.67 -40.75 8.49
C TYR A 148 28.03 -41.75 9.44
N VAL A 149 27.06 -42.50 8.91
CA VAL A 149 26.44 -43.67 9.55
C VAL A 149 27.48 -44.79 9.70
N PHE A 150 27.62 -45.40 10.89
CA PHE A 150 27.59 -46.86 11.15
C PHE A 150 28.12 -47.26 12.55
N VAL A 151 27.27 -47.99 13.29
CA VAL A 151 27.57 -49.14 14.19
C VAL A 151 28.25 -48.88 15.55
N ASP A 152 27.56 -49.36 16.59
CA ASP A 152 27.95 -49.72 17.96
C ASP A 152 28.56 -48.65 18.87
N GLU A 153 27.82 -48.40 19.98
CA GLU A 153 28.23 -47.77 21.24
C GLU A 153 28.95 -46.40 21.16
N GLU A 154 28.26 -45.37 21.69
CA GLU A 154 28.71 -43.97 21.89
C GLU A 154 28.46 -42.97 20.75
N GLU A 155 27.19 -42.56 20.58
CA GLU A 155 26.88 -41.22 20.03
C GLU A 155 25.98 -40.47 21.02
N SER A 156 26.63 -39.78 21.97
CA SER A 156 26.01 -39.03 23.06
C SER A 156 25.73 -37.56 22.70
N SER A 157 25.66 -37.20 21.42
CA SER A 157 25.36 -35.82 21.01
C SER A 157 24.47 -35.79 19.77
N GLY A 158 23.30 -35.18 19.90
CA GLY A 158 22.34 -35.05 18.82
C GLY A 158 20.98 -34.58 19.33
N THR A 159 20.03 -34.42 18.43
CA THR A 159 18.65 -34.02 18.74
C THR A 159 17.68 -35.13 18.36
N PHE A 160 16.91 -35.63 19.32
CA PHE A 160 15.76 -36.48 19.09
C PHE A 160 14.55 -35.61 18.72
N ASN A 161 13.91 -35.91 17.59
CA ASN A 161 12.73 -35.21 17.11
C ASN A 161 11.51 -36.12 17.13
N PHE A 162 10.44 -35.63 17.73
CA PHE A 162 9.14 -36.28 17.82
C PHE A 162 8.08 -35.38 17.22
N THR A 163 7.43 -35.81 16.15
CA THR A 163 6.38 -35.02 15.49
C THR A 163 5.05 -35.76 15.52
N ARG A 164 3.98 -35.05 15.90
CA ARG A 164 2.59 -35.49 15.72
C ARG A 164 1.85 -34.56 14.76
N ILE A 165 1.27 -35.14 13.73
CA ILE A 165 0.44 -34.43 12.74
C ILE A 165 -1.02 -34.79 12.97
N TYR A 166 -1.83 -33.76 13.20
CA TYR A 166 -3.26 -33.89 13.46
C TYR A 166 -4.06 -33.24 12.33
N LEU A 167 -5.14 -33.89 11.92
CA LEU A 167 -6.14 -33.27 11.05
C LEU A 167 -7.33 -32.81 11.90
N SER A 168 -7.68 -31.53 11.81
CA SER A 168 -8.85 -30.99 12.48
C SER A 168 -10.12 -31.66 11.99
N LYS A 169 -10.93 -32.18 12.92
CA LYS A 169 -12.28 -32.68 12.63
C LYS A 169 -13.34 -31.56 12.67
N ASN A 170 -12.95 -30.35 13.06
CA ASN A 170 -13.85 -29.23 13.20
C ASN A 170 -13.94 -28.46 11.87
N LYS A 171 -15.10 -28.52 11.21
CA LYS A 171 -15.36 -27.81 9.93
C LYS A 171 -15.16 -26.30 10.00
N LYS A 172 -15.23 -25.69 11.20
CA LYS A 172 -14.93 -24.27 11.41
C LYS A 172 -13.43 -23.97 11.34
N TYR A 173 -12.59 -24.93 11.72
CA TYR A 173 -11.13 -24.81 11.79
C TYR A 173 -10.50 -25.84 10.86
N ASN A 174 -10.43 -25.55 9.56
CA ASN A 174 -9.91 -26.46 8.53
C ASN A 174 -8.37 -26.43 8.48
N TYR A 175 -7.73 -26.87 9.57
CA TYR A 175 -6.27 -26.86 9.72
C TYR A 175 -5.70 -28.26 9.97
N ILE A 176 -4.44 -28.40 9.58
CA ILE A 176 -3.55 -29.51 9.92
C ILE A 176 -2.56 -28.96 10.94
N TYR A 177 -2.44 -29.62 12.10
CA TYR A 177 -1.54 -29.20 13.16
C TYR A 177 -0.33 -30.08 13.20
N ARG A 178 0.85 -29.48 13.11
CA ARG A 178 2.14 -30.14 13.26
C ARG A 178 2.75 -29.75 14.60
N LEU A 179 2.70 -30.66 15.56
CA LEU A 179 3.41 -30.54 16.83
C LEU A 179 4.76 -31.22 16.70
N THR A 180 5.86 -30.50 16.88
CA THR A 180 7.21 -31.07 16.90
C THR A 180 7.87 -30.80 18.25
N ILE A 181 8.43 -31.85 18.86
CA ILE A 181 9.20 -31.77 20.09
C ILE A 181 10.61 -32.27 19.79
N SER A 182 11.57 -31.37 19.89
CA SER A 182 12.99 -31.63 19.73
C SER A 182 13.65 -31.66 21.11
N MET A 183 14.33 -32.73 21.48
CA MET A 183 15.04 -32.87 22.75
C MET A 183 16.50 -33.22 22.49
N ASP A 184 17.40 -32.73 23.36
CA ASP A 184 18.75 -33.28 23.45
C ASP A 184 18.70 -34.81 23.61
N LEU A 185 19.50 -35.55 22.84
CA LEU A 185 19.39 -37.00 22.72
C LEU A 185 19.72 -37.73 24.03
N ASN A 186 20.69 -37.24 24.81
CA ASN A 186 21.01 -37.80 26.13
C ASN A 186 19.87 -37.55 27.10
N PHE A 187 19.38 -36.31 27.14
CA PHE A 187 18.26 -35.93 27.99
C PHE A 187 17.00 -36.73 27.66
N TYR A 188 16.70 -36.95 26.38
CA TYR A 188 15.61 -37.81 25.93
C TYR A 188 15.77 -39.24 26.47
N THR A 189 16.98 -39.80 26.38
CA THR A 189 17.24 -41.19 26.79
C THR A 189 16.94 -41.41 28.28
N GLU A 190 17.25 -40.42 29.12
CA GLU A 190 16.97 -40.43 30.57
C GLU A 190 15.52 -40.05 30.90
N HIS A 191 14.83 -39.31 30.04
CA HIS A 191 13.54 -38.70 30.32
C HIS A 191 12.44 -38.97 29.29
N LYS A 192 12.43 -40.15 28.65
CA LYS A 192 11.43 -40.55 27.63
C LYS A 192 9.97 -40.30 28.02
N ASN A 193 9.64 -40.50 29.31
CA ASN A 193 8.28 -40.27 29.82
C ASN A 193 7.87 -38.79 29.79
N LEU A 194 8.81 -37.85 29.88
CA LEU A 194 8.53 -36.41 29.81
C LEU A 194 8.09 -36.01 28.40
N LEU A 195 8.71 -36.58 27.37
CA LEU A 195 8.34 -36.35 25.96
C LEU A 195 6.84 -36.63 25.73
N TYR A 196 6.38 -37.82 26.09
CA TYR A 196 4.98 -38.19 25.89
C TYR A 196 4.04 -37.37 26.77
N LYS A 197 4.44 -36.99 27.98
CA LYS A 197 3.65 -36.06 28.82
C LYS A 197 3.46 -34.70 28.15
N ILE A 198 4.49 -34.15 27.51
CA ILE A 198 4.40 -32.89 26.76
C ILE A 198 3.51 -33.10 25.53
N ALA A 199 3.74 -34.16 24.75
CA ALA A 199 2.96 -34.44 23.54
C ALA A 199 1.46 -34.66 23.84
N ASP A 200 1.14 -35.37 24.91
CA ASP A 200 -0.24 -35.65 25.35
C ASP A 200 -0.89 -34.45 26.04
N SER A 201 -0.14 -33.39 26.31
CA SER A 201 -0.69 -32.13 26.78
C SER A 201 -1.28 -31.26 25.67
N PHE A 202 -0.91 -31.53 24.41
CA PHE A 202 -1.43 -30.81 23.25
C PHE A 202 -2.91 -31.12 23.04
N GLU A 203 -3.69 -30.08 22.81
CA GLU A 203 -5.13 -30.16 22.60
C GLU A 203 -5.51 -29.36 21.36
N LEU A 204 -6.34 -29.94 20.48
CA LEU A 204 -6.93 -29.30 19.31
C LEU A 204 -8.13 -28.41 19.66
N GLN A 205 -8.08 -27.82 20.85
CA GLN A 205 -9.09 -26.90 21.36
C GLN A 205 -8.44 -25.83 22.23
N PHE A 206 -8.96 -24.61 22.10
CA PHE A 206 -8.64 -23.51 22.99
C PHE A 206 -9.86 -23.21 23.89
N ASP A 207 -9.71 -23.43 25.19
CA ASP A 207 -10.75 -23.05 26.15
C ASP A 207 -10.63 -21.58 26.54
N SER A 208 -11.44 -20.73 25.90
CA SER A 208 -11.46 -19.29 26.14
C SER A 208 -11.94 -18.88 27.53
N LYS A 209 -12.52 -19.81 28.31
CA LYS A 209 -12.96 -19.55 29.69
C LYS A 209 -11.90 -19.95 30.71
N ASN A 210 -10.83 -20.63 30.30
CA ASN A 210 -9.79 -21.08 31.21
C ASN A 210 -8.74 -19.98 31.45
N PRO A 211 -8.69 -19.36 32.64
CA PRO A 211 -7.74 -18.31 32.93
C PRO A 211 -6.30 -18.81 33.04
N ASN A 212 -6.04 -20.12 32.97
CA ASN A 212 -4.69 -20.68 33.05
C ASN A 212 -4.07 -20.94 31.68
N ILE A 213 -4.83 -20.71 30.58
CA ILE A 213 -4.31 -20.70 29.22
C ILE A 213 -3.95 -19.26 28.86
N LYS A 214 -2.72 -19.04 28.42
CA LYS A 214 -2.31 -17.78 27.79
C LYS A 214 -2.62 -17.88 26.29
N ASP A 215 -3.49 -17.00 25.81
CA ASP A 215 -3.73 -16.86 24.38
C ASP A 215 -2.53 -16.20 23.69
N LEU A 216 -2.09 -16.81 22.60
CA LEU A 216 -1.02 -16.33 21.74
C LEU A 216 -1.56 -15.59 20.52
N ALA A 217 -2.89 -15.55 20.33
CA ALA A 217 -3.55 -14.81 19.26
C ALA A 217 -3.52 -13.28 19.44
N ASP A 218 -2.98 -12.76 20.56
CA ASP A 218 -2.89 -11.33 20.88
C ASP A 218 -2.31 -10.50 19.71
N ASN A 219 -1.36 -11.08 18.95
CA ASN A 219 -0.69 -10.46 17.79
C ASN A 219 -1.57 -10.45 16.52
N VAL A 220 -2.82 -10.90 16.60
CA VAL A 220 -3.74 -11.05 15.47
C VAL A 220 -5.13 -10.50 15.80
N THR A 221 -5.52 -10.50 17.08
CA THR A 221 -6.85 -10.06 17.53
C THR A 221 -6.88 -8.66 18.13
N SER A 222 -5.77 -8.17 18.67
CA SER A 222 -5.75 -6.94 19.46
C SER A 222 -5.17 -5.75 18.70
N TRP A 223 -5.87 -4.63 18.76
CA TRP A 223 -5.40 -3.37 18.20
C TRP A 223 -4.14 -2.89 18.91
N ARG A 224 -3.17 -2.40 18.15
CA ARG A 224 -1.93 -1.83 18.70
C ARG A 224 -1.93 -0.32 18.55
N VAL A 225 -1.43 0.39 19.56
CA VAL A 225 -1.15 1.82 19.44
C VAL A 225 0.26 1.98 18.90
N HIS A 226 0.40 2.51 17.68
CA HIS A 226 1.69 2.92 17.15
C HIS A 226 1.98 4.35 17.59
N LYS A 227 3.11 4.58 18.24
CA LYS A 227 3.56 5.90 18.69
C LYS A 227 4.81 6.29 17.91
N ASN A 228 4.73 7.39 17.17
CA ASN A 228 5.88 8.01 16.52
C ASN A 228 6.34 9.20 17.38
N THR A 229 7.34 8.96 18.22
CA THR A 229 7.91 9.97 19.13
C THR A 229 8.77 10.99 18.38
N SER A 230 9.32 10.63 17.22
CA SER A 230 10.14 11.53 16.39
C SER A 230 9.33 12.70 15.84
N TYR A 231 8.12 12.43 15.36
CA TYR A 231 7.23 13.41 14.75
C TYR A 231 6.02 13.78 15.63
N GLY A 232 5.85 13.17 16.80
CA GLY A 232 4.87 13.60 17.79
C GLY A 232 3.43 13.19 17.50
N TRP A 233 3.19 11.94 17.11
CA TRP A 233 1.83 11.43 16.84
C TRP A 233 1.66 9.96 17.22
N GLN A 234 0.42 9.52 17.36
CA GLN A 234 0.05 8.12 17.49
C GLN A 234 -1.21 7.77 16.69
N ILE A 235 -1.38 6.48 16.40
CA ILE A 235 -2.54 5.93 15.72
C ILE A 235 -2.75 4.47 16.12
N ASP A 236 -4.00 4.03 16.20
CA ASP A 236 -4.36 2.64 16.39
C ASP A 236 -4.31 1.90 15.06
N LEU A 237 -3.63 0.76 15.06
CA LEU A 237 -3.48 -0.10 13.89
C LEU A 237 -4.02 -1.50 14.19
N PRO A 238 -4.58 -2.18 13.17
CA PRO A 238 -4.78 -3.60 13.26
C PRO A 238 -3.43 -4.30 13.50
N PRO A 239 -3.44 -5.44 14.20
CA PRO A 239 -2.21 -6.08 14.66
C PRO A 239 -1.23 -6.49 13.54
N TYR A 240 -1.77 -6.86 12.37
CA TYR A 240 -1.01 -7.31 11.19
C TYR A 240 -0.66 -6.18 10.20
N TRP A 241 -1.03 -4.93 10.50
CA TRP A 241 -0.56 -3.78 9.74
C TRP A 241 0.82 -3.39 10.24
N LYS A 242 1.83 -3.43 9.36
CA LYS A 242 3.22 -3.07 9.71
C LYS A 242 3.68 -1.88 8.89
N SER A 243 4.72 -1.20 9.41
CA SER A 243 5.39 -0.15 8.65
C SER A 243 5.96 -0.77 7.38
N THR A 244 5.75 -0.11 6.25
CA THR A 244 6.28 -0.58 4.97
C THR A 244 7.08 0.54 4.32
N ASP A 245 8.28 0.24 3.83
CA ASP A 245 9.07 1.17 3.01
C ASP A 245 8.49 1.35 1.59
N ILE A 246 7.46 0.57 1.28
CA ILE A 246 6.94 0.28 -0.06
C ILE A 246 6.21 1.47 -0.70
N TYR A 247 5.79 2.48 0.10
CA TYR A 247 5.10 3.68 -0.37
C TYR A 247 5.73 5.00 0.08
N ASN A 248 7.05 5.05 0.26
CA ASN A 248 7.75 6.34 0.25
C ASN A 248 7.79 6.96 -1.17
N PHE A 249 6.68 6.94 -1.92
CA PHE A 249 6.53 7.77 -3.14
C PHE A 249 6.59 9.26 -2.81
N GLU A 250 6.46 9.59 -1.54
CA GLU A 250 6.92 10.83 -0.95
C GLU A 250 8.11 10.44 -0.06
N TYR A 251 9.33 10.30 -0.61
CA TYR A 251 10.56 10.23 0.21
C TYR A 251 10.82 11.62 0.82
N ASN A 252 9.86 12.07 1.61
CA ASN A 252 10.12 12.91 2.74
C ASN A 252 10.31 11.94 3.91
N SER A 253 11.44 12.04 4.62
CA SER A 253 11.69 11.25 5.84
C SER A 253 10.57 11.40 6.89
N SER A 254 9.68 12.36 6.69
CA SER A 254 8.52 12.68 7.50
C SER A 254 7.27 11.82 7.27
N THR A 255 7.25 10.93 6.27
CA THR A 255 6.10 10.06 5.97
C THR A 255 6.31 8.63 6.47
N GLN A 256 5.34 8.10 7.21
CA GLN A 256 5.32 6.70 7.61
C GLN A 256 4.07 6.01 7.06
N SER A 257 4.27 4.91 6.34
CA SER A 257 3.19 4.15 5.70
C SER A 257 3.01 2.78 6.35
N PHE A 258 1.76 2.33 6.45
CA PHE A 258 1.36 1.05 6.99
C PHE A 258 0.44 0.34 6.01
N ALA A 259 0.69 -0.93 5.80
CA ALA A 259 -0.17 -1.81 5.01
C ALA A 259 -0.28 -3.16 5.71
N PRO A 260 -1.33 -3.94 5.45
CA PRO A 260 -1.42 -5.30 5.96
C PRO A 260 -0.29 -6.15 5.37
N LEU A 261 0.39 -6.94 6.22
CA LEU A 261 1.38 -7.92 5.76
C LEU A 261 0.75 -9.07 4.97
N TYR A 262 -0.52 -9.36 5.24
CA TYR A 262 -1.25 -10.51 4.72
C TYR A 262 -2.69 -10.08 4.38
N THR A 263 -3.29 -10.76 3.42
CA THR A 263 -4.71 -10.59 3.08
C THR A 263 -5.60 -11.13 4.21
N ASP A 264 -6.83 -10.62 4.34
CA ASP A 264 -7.80 -11.11 5.35
C ASP A 264 -8.12 -12.63 5.18
N GLU A 265 -7.90 -13.17 3.98
CA GLU A 265 -8.04 -14.58 3.65
C GLU A 265 -6.88 -15.43 4.19
N GLU A 266 -5.64 -14.95 4.06
CA GLU A 266 -4.46 -15.58 4.65
C GLU A 266 -4.48 -15.55 6.19
N MET A 267 -5.25 -14.64 6.78
CA MET A 267 -5.49 -14.55 8.22
C MET A 267 -6.60 -15.48 8.72
N GLY A 268 -7.26 -16.25 7.84
CA GLY A 268 -8.31 -17.20 8.22
C GLY A 268 -9.61 -16.55 8.73
N LEU A 269 -9.79 -15.25 8.50
CA LEU A 269 -10.96 -14.49 9.01
C LEU A 269 -12.22 -14.65 8.13
N ASN A 270 -12.13 -15.34 6.99
CA ASN A 270 -13.28 -15.74 6.18
C ASN A 270 -13.12 -17.19 5.68
N THR A 271 -13.81 -18.13 6.32
CA THR A 271 -13.80 -19.56 5.92
C THR A 271 -14.88 -19.92 4.90
N GLN A 272 -15.45 -18.96 4.16
CA GLN A 272 -16.43 -19.27 3.12
C GLN A 272 -16.10 -18.56 1.80
N LYS A 273 -15.74 -19.42 0.83
CA LYS A 273 -15.43 -19.20 -0.59
C LYS A 273 -13.99 -18.83 -0.90
N GLN A 274 -13.25 -19.81 -1.42
CA GLN A 274 -12.14 -19.59 -2.34
C GLN A 274 -12.32 -20.49 -3.56
N GLN A 275 -12.64 -19.86 -4.68
CA GLN A 275 -12.06 -20.17 -5.98
C GLN A 275 -11.71 -18.80 -6.52
N ASP A 276 -10.44 -18.41 -6.42
CA ASP A 276 -9.84 -17.49 -7.38
C ASP A 276 -8.32 -17.70 -7.37
N VAL A 277 -7.79 -17.71 -8.58
CA VAL A 277 -6.42 -18.05 -8.94
C VAL A 277 -5.48 -16.98 -8.40
N VAL A 278 -4.49 -17.39 -7.59
CA VAL A 278 -3.35 -16.54 -7.25
C VAL A 278 -2.51 -16.37 -8.52
N THR A 279 -2.79 -15.33 -9.29
CA THR A 279 -1.88 -14.90 -10.35
C THR A 279 -0.76 -14.08 -9.72
N THR A 280 0.46 -14.62 -9.76
CA THR A 280 1.68 -13.86 -9.52
C THR A 280 1.69 -12.64 -10.45
N PRO A 281 1.84 -11.40 -9.96
CA PRO A 281 1.88 -10.25 -10.84
C PRO A 281 3.09 -10.36 -11.78
N PRO A 282 2.95 -10.02 -13.07
CA PRO A 282 4.07 -9.99 -14.02
C PRO A 282 5.20 -9.10 -13.50
N GLN A 283 6.45 -9.50 -13.74
CA GLN A 283 7.61 -8.66 -13.45
C GLN A 283 7.45 -7.28 -14.12
N GLY A 284 7.46 -6.22 -13.31
CA GLY A 284 7.40 -4.83 -13.77
C GLY A 284 6.09 -4.09 -13.45
N GLU A 285 5.06 -4.77 -12.94
CA GLU A 285 3.86 -4.09 -12.43
C GLU A 285 4.03 -3.74 -10.95
N GLN A 286 3.86 -2.47 -10.60
CA GLN A 286 3.73 -2.05 -9.21
C GLN A 286 2.52 -2.77 -8.61
N GLN A 287 2.75 -3.55 -7.54
CA GLN A 287 1.67 -4.16 -6.76
C GLN A 287 0.75 -3.04 -6.27
N GLU A 288 -0.47 -2.94 -6.81
CA GLU A 288 -1.46 -1.98 -6.34
C GLU A 288 -2.08 -2.55 -5.07
N TYR A 289 -1.77 -1.95 -3.92
CA TYR A 289 -2.33 -2.41 -2.64
C TYR A 289 -3.81 -2.02 -2.55
N ASP A 290 -4.61 -3.01 -2.16
CA ASP A 290 -6.04 -2.83 -1.91
C ASP A 290 -6.30 -1.95 -0.68
N GLU A 291 -5.37 -1.85 0.25
CA GLU A 291 -5.51 -1.03 1.45
C GLU A 291 -4.16 -0.56 2.02
N TYR A 292 -4.07 0.69 2.47
CA TYR A 292 -2.94 1.21 3.25
C TYR A 292 -3.32 2.50 4.00
N LEU A 293 -2.49 2.88 4.97
CA LEU A 293 -2.54 4.12 5.72
C LEU A 293 -1.18 4.80 5.61
N SER A 294 -1.14 6.11 5.42
CA SER A 294 0.07 6.91 5.59
C SER A 294 -0.17 8.08 6.53
N VAL A 295 0.86 8.43 7.30
CA VAL A 295 0.90 9.62 8.14
C VAL A 295 2.14 10.41 7.74
N SER A 296 1.93 11.60 7.17
CA SER A 296 2.99 12.51 6.77
C SER A 296 3.06 13.69 7.72
N PHE A 297 4.24 13.95 8.29
CA PHE A 297 4.51 15.20 8.99
C PHE A 297 4.84 16.28 7.95
N VAL A 298 4.08 17.37 7.97
CA VAL A 298 4.20 18.50 7.05
C VAL A 298 4.90 19.62 7.81
N ALA A 299 6.12 19.94 7.39
CA ALA A 299 6.94 20.93 8.06
C ALA A 299 6.32 22.33 8.05
N ASN A 300 6.78 23.15 8.98
CA ASN A 300 6.23 24.44 9.39
C ASN A 300 6.04 25.43 8.24
N SER A 301 4.89 25.36 7.56
CA SER A 301 4.51 26.41 6.63
C SER A 301 3.92 27.58 7.40
N ASN A 302 4.39 28.80 7.13
CA ASN A 302 3.76 30.06 7.59
C ASN A 302 2.32 30.25 7.04
N VAL A 303 1.78 29.24 6.37
CA VAL A 303 0.43 29.18 5.80
C VAL A 303 -0.55 28.80 6.91
N SER A 304 -1.64 29.54 7.07
CA SER A 304 -2.69 29.17 8.02
C SER A 304 -3.33 27.82 7.67
N PHE A 305 -3.85 27.10 8.67
CA PHE A 305 -4.52 25.81 8.47
C PHE A 305 -5.58 25.86 7.35
N ASP A 306 -6.45 26.86 7.35
CA ASP A 306 -7.51 26.97 6.35
C ASP A 306 -6.97 27.17 4.94
N LYS A 307 -5.91 27.98 4.78
CA LYS A 307 -5.27 28.19 3.49
C LYS A 307 -4.52 26.94 3.02
N TRP A 308 -3.91 26.19 3.92
CA TRP A 308 -3.30 24.90 3.60
C TRP A 308 -4.36 23.91 3.11
N VAL A 309 -5.46 23.76 3.83
CA VAL A 309 -6.56 22.88 3.41
C VAL A 309 -7.17 23.32 2.08
N GLU A 310 -7.32 24.62 1.83
CA GLU A 310 -7.78 25.14 0.53
C GLU A 310 -6.84 24.73 -0.62
N LEU A 311 -5.52 24.83 -0.42
CA LEU A 311 -4.53 24.41 -1.41
C LEU A 311 -4.61 22.91 -1.69
N GLU A 312 -4.77 22.08 -0.65
CA GLU A 312 -4.93 20.64 -0.82
C GLU A 312 -6.24 20.26 -1.51
N MET A 313 -7.31 21.03 -1.29
CA MET A 313 -8.57 20.83 -1.99
C MET A 313 -8.47 21.17 -3.48
N LYS A 314 -7.66 22.15 -3.88
CA LYS A 314 -7.35 22.39 -5.30
C LYS A 314 -6.69 21.17 -5.95
N ASN A 315 -5.89 20.39 -5.22
CA ASN A 315 -5.33 19.14 -5.72
C ASN A 315 -6.42 18.05 -5.92
N VAL A 316 -7.45 18.01 -5.06
CA VAL A 316 -8.61 17.11 -5.25
C VAL A 316 -9.43 17.52 -6.47
N GLU A 317 -9.55 18.82 -6.74
CA GLU A 317 -10.24 19.35 -7.93
C GLU A 317 -9.56 18.98 -9.25
N LEU A 318 -8.30 18.53 -9.22
CA LEU A 318 -7.60 18.01 -10.41
C LEU A 318 -8.11 16.63 -10.85
N TYR A 319 -8.83 15.90 -10.01
CA TYR A 319 -9.45 14.65 -10.44
C TYR A 319 -10.62 14.92 -11.40
N ASN A 320 -10.85 13.97 -12.29
CA ASN A 320 -12.07 13.94 -13.10
C ASN A 320 -13.29 13.77 -12.17
N LYS A 321 -14.21 14.75 -12.19
CA LYS A 321 -15.39 14.81 -11.31
C LYS A 321 -16.34 13.61 -11.42
N SER A 322 -16.31 12.90 -12.55
CA SER A 322 -17.11 11.68 -12.74
C SER A 322 -16.47 10.44 -12.10
N LEU A 323 -15.16 10.48 -11.86
CA LEU A 323 -14.36 9.39 -11.30
C LEU A 323 -13.94 9.64 -9.84
N CYS A 324 -13.88 10.89 -9.39
CA CYS A 324 -13.63 11.23 -7.99
C CYS A 324 -14.78 12.07 -7.43
N LYS A 325 -15.39 11.61 -6.34
CA LYS A 325 -16.46 12.30 -5.63
C LYS A 325 -16.09 12.53 -4.19
N ILE A 326 -16.32 13.75 -3.70
CA ILE A 326 -16.25 14.04 -2.26
C ILE A 326 -17.54 13.49 -1.63
N ILE A 327 -17.40 12.46 -0.81
CA ILE A 327 -18.50 11.83 -0.07
C ILE A 327 -18.86 12.67 1.15
N SER A 328 -17.84 13.11 1.91
CA SER A 328 -18.05 13.96 3.08
C SER A 328 -16.85 14.84 3.38
N SER A 329 -17.11 15.93 4.12
CA SER A 329 -16.10 16.82 4.68
C SER A 329 -16.52 17.18 6.11
N LYS A 330 -15.67 16.92 7.09
CA LYS A 330 -15.94 17.15 8.52
C LYS A 330 -14.80 17.92 9.16
N THR A 331 -15.14 18.98 9.90
CA THR A 331 -14.19 19.62 10.82
C THR A 331 -14.22 18.87 12.15
N LEU A 332 -13.05 18.58 12.70
CA LEU A 332 -12.85 17.82 13.93
C LEU A 332 -11.98 18.63 14.89
N ASN A 333 -12.16 18.38 16.19
CA ASN A 333 -11.21 18.79 17.22
C ASN A 333 -10.61 17.53 17.84
N ILE A 334 -9.28 17.38 17.75
CA ILE A 334 -8.55 16.18 18.19
C ILE A 334 -7.51 16.63 19.23
N ASN A 335 -7.82 16.51 20.52
CA ASN A 335 -6.94 16.96 21.61
C ASN A 335 -6.45 18.41 21.41
N ASP A 336 -7.38 19.35 21.23
CA ASP A 336 -7.11 20.78 20.95
C ASP A 336 -6.44 21.06 19.59
N ALA A 337 -6.22 20.03 18.77
CA ALA A 337 -5.81 20.19 17.37
C ALA A 337 -6.99 20.54 16.47
N LYS A 338 -6.78 21.47 15.55
CA LYS A 338 -7.72 21.71 14.46
C LYS A 338 -7.54 20.63 13.40
N ALA A 339 -8.62 19.96 13.03
CA ALA A 339 -8.55 18.91 12.03
C ALA A 339 -9.68 19.01 11.00
N LYS A 340 -9.41 18.56 9.77
CA LYS A 340 -10.40 18.45 8.71
C LYS A 340 -10.24 17.14 7.97
N LEU A 341 -11.30 16.35 7.97
CA LEU A 341 -11.38 15.03 7.35
C LEU A 341 -12.24 15.10 6.09
N PHE A 342 -11.68 14.71 4.96
CA PHE A 342 -12.39 14.48 3.71
C PHE A 342 -12.48 12.99 3.43
N GLU A 343 -13.64 12.55 2.94
CA GLU A 343 -13.85 11.20 2.43
C GLU A 343 -14.15 11.29 0.95
N LEU A 344 -13.35 10.59 0.14
CA LEU A 344 -13.39 10.58 -1.31
C LEU A 344 -13.74 9.18 -1.80
N ASN A 345 -14.57 9.08 -2.84
CA ASN A 345 -14.73 7.87 -3.63
C ASN A 345 -13.98 8.07 -4.94
N ILE A 346 -13.00 7.22 -5.21
CA ILE A 346 -12.12 7.29 -6.38
C ILE A 346 -12.28 6.02 -7.19
N ARG A 347 -12.82 6.16 -8.40
CA ARG A 347 -12.92 5.11 -9.39
C ARG A 347 -11.68 5.13 -10.26
N LYS A 348 -10.82 4.11 -10.10
CA LYS A 348 -9.58 3.96 -10.89
C LYS A 348 -9.77 3.12 -12.15
N SER A 349 -10.77 2.26 -12.18
CA SER A 349 -11.12 1.49 -13.38
C SER A 349 -12.63 1.19 -13.46
N LEU A 350 -13.08 0.36 -14.41
CA LEU A 350 -14.48 -0.03 -14.42
C LEU A 350 -14.86 -0.86 -13.20
N GLN A 351 -13.92 -1.67 -12.71
CA GLN A 351 -14.14 -2.63 -11.63
C GLN A 351 -13.53 -2.22 -10.28
N LYS A 352 -12.60 -1.25 -10.27
CA LYS A 352 -11.91 -0.84 -9.05
C LYS A 352 -12.33 0.57 -8.59
N ASN A 353 -13.04 0.58 -7.47
CA ASN A 353 -13.33 1.77 -6.69
C ASN A 353 -12.60 1.73 -5.36
N PHE A 354 -12.26 2.91 -4.84
CA PHE A 354 -11.56 3.08 -3.58
C PHE A 354 -12.21 4.18 -2.75
N VAL A 355 -12.26 3.95 -1.45
CA VAL A 355 -12.55 4.98 -0.46
C VAL A 355 -11.23 5.51 0.07
N GLU A 356 -11.00 6.81 -0.14
CA GLU A 356 -9.83 7.50 0.35
C GLU A 356 -10.24 8.55 1.39
N LYS A 357 -9.70 8.43 2.60
CA LYS A 357 -9.88 9.40 3.69
C LYS A 357 -8.62 10.22 3.87
N ARG A 358 -8.78 11.54 3.84
CA ARG A 358 -7.71 12.54 3.98
C ARG A 358 -7.98 13.39 5.21
N MET A 359 -7.19 13.22 6.25
CA MET A 359 -7.25 14.05 7.46
C MET A 359 -6.07 15.01 7.48
N TYR A 360 -6.36 16.31 7.56
CA TYR A 360 -5.38 17.36 7.78
C TYR A 360 -5.50 17.81 9.23
N VAL A 361 -4.40 17.85 9.97
CA VAL A 361 -4.37 18.19 11.39
C VAL A 361 -3.32 19.27 11.64
N ASP A 362 -3.66 20.28 12.42
CA ASP A 362 -2.74 21.33 12.91
C ASP A 362 -2.78 21.36 14.44
N PHE A 363 -1.63 21.08 15.05
CA PHE A 363 -1.44 21.01 16.50
C PHE A 363 -0.10 21.64 16.90
N ASN A 364 -0.13 22.75 17.65
CA ASN A 364 1.07 23.44 18.12
C ASN A 364 2.09 23.72 17.00
N ASN A 365 1.62 24.21 15.85
CA ASN A 365 2.39 24.46 14.61
C ASN A 365 2.97 23.20 13.94
N ASN A 366 2.63 21.99 14.41
CA ASN A 366 2.89 20.75 13.68
C ASN A 366 1.69 20.43 12.79
N LYS A 367 1.94 20.22 11.51
CA LYS A 367 0.90 19.82 10.56
C LYS A 367 1.07 18.35 10.20
N TYR A 368 -0.03 17.62 10.12
CA TYR A 368 -0.06 16.21 9.77
C TYR A 368 -1.07 15.96 8.67
N PHE A 369 -0.66 15.17 7.67
CA PHE A 369 -1.55 14.63 6.66
C PHE A 369 -1.68 13.13 6.86
N VAL A 370 -2.88 12.68 7.23
CA VAL A 370 -3.20 11.26 7.40
C VAL A 370 -4.06 10.81 6.23
N LYS A 371 -3.62 9.79 5.51
CA LYS A 371 -4.31 9.24 4.35
C LYS A 371 -4.61 7.77 4.62
N LEU A 372 -5.89 7.40 4.63
CA LEU A 372 -6.32 6.00 4.59
C LEU A 372 -6.90 5.73 3.20
N TYR A 373 -6.41 4.69 2.54
CA TYR A 373 -6.82 4.31 1.19
C TYR A 373 -7.24 2.85 1.20
N VAL A 374 -8.46 2.54 0.76
CA VAL A 374 -9.03 1.18 0.85
C VAL A 374 -9.93 0.92 -0.35
N LYS A 375 -9.86 -0.29 -0.94
CA LYS A 375 -10.79 -0.75 -1.96
C LYS A 375 -12.22 -0.73 -1.41
N GLU A 376 -13.16 -0.19 -2.19
CA GLU A 376 -14.51 0.11 -1.73
C GLU A 376 -15.23 -1.13 -1.14
N ASP A 377 -15.11 -2.29 -1.78
CA ASP A 377 -15.72 -3.54 -1.30
C ASP A 377 -15.18 -3.95 0.07
N LYS A 378 -13.87 -3.82 0.29
CA LYS A 378 -13.24 -4.09 1.59
C LYS A 378 -13.71 -3.09 2.63
N TYR A 379 -13.71 -1.80 2.29
CA TYR A 379 -14.18 -0.75 3.20
C TYR A 379 -15.63 -0.94 3.62
N ASN A 380 -16.52 -1.31 2.68
CA ASN A 380 -17.92 -1.56 2.99
C ASN A 380 -18.13 -2.81 3.84
N LYS A 381 -17.30 -3.85 3.66
CA LYS A 381 -17.33 -5.09 4.45
C LYS A 381 -16.97 -4.86 5.92
N ASP A 382 -15.96 -4.03 6.20
CA ASP A 382 -15.48 -3.76 7.57
C ASP A 382 -15.26 -2.26 7.81
N LYS A 383 -16.32 -1.47 7.61
CA LYS A 383 -16.26 -0.02 7.74
C LYS A 383 -15.80 0.41 9.14
N GLN A 384 -16.21 -0.32 10.18
CA GLN A 384 -15.89 0.00 11.56
C GLN A 384 -14.38 -0.09 11.84
N LYS A 385 -13.68 -1.10 11.30
CA LYS A 385 -12.21 -1.18 11.36
C LYS A 385 -11.57 0.05 10.75
N TYR A 386 -11.90 0.38 9.50
CA TYR A 386 -11.25 1.49 8.79
C TYR A 386 -11.57 2.86 9.41
N ASP A 387 -12.81 3.06 9.86
CA ASP A 387 -13.20 4.26 10.60
C ASP A 387 -12.45 4.35 11.93
N ARG A 388 -12.23 3.23 12.63
CA ARG A 388 -11.42 3.22 13.86
C ARG A 388 -9.97 3.60 13.58
N ILE A 389 -9.34 3.07 12.53
CA ILE A 389 -7.94 3.41 12.17
C ILE A 389 -7.80 4.92 12.02
N ILE A 390 -8.55 5.53 11.10
CA ILE A 390 -8.36 6.94 10.76
C ILE A 390 -8.74 7.88 11.93
N ASN A 391 -9.78 7.54 12.69
CA ASN A 391 -10.26 8.37 13.81
C ASN A 391 -9.43 8.20 15.09
N SER A 392 -8.57 7.18 15.16
CA SER A 392 -7.67 6.97 16.30
C SER A 392 -6.43 7.86 16.27
N PHE A 393 -6.18 8.57 15.16
CA PHE A 393 -5.07 9.49 15.05
C PHE A 393 -5.12 10.54 16.16
N LYS A 394 -4.00 10.73 16.86
CA LYS A 394 -3.85 11.78 17.87
C LYS A 394 -2.44 12.38 17.78
N PRO A 395 -2.30 13.72 17.72
CA PRO A 395 -1.03 14.34 17.98
C PRO A 395 -0.65 14.16 19.46
N ILE A 396 0.64 14.01 19.73
CA ILE A 396 1.22 13.91 21.07
C ILE A 396 1.86 15.27 21.37
N PRO A 397 1.78 15.78 22.61
CA PRO A 397 2.47 17.01 23.04
C PRO A 397 4.00 16.78 23.16
N ALA A 398 4.64 16.45 22.05
CA ALA A 398 6.08 16.38 21.89
C ALA A 398 6.45 17.31 20.72
N LYS A 399 7.35 18.28 20.95
CA LYS A 399 7.91 19.06 19.85
C LYS A 399 8.75 18.10 19.00
N SER A 400 8.36 17.89 17.73
CA SER A 400 9.16 17.09 16.80
C SER A 400 10.60 17.61 16.79
N LYS A 401 11.58 16.71 16.90
CA LYS A 401 13.01 17.07 16.84
C LYS A 401 13.40 17.64 15.48
N TYR A 402 12.53 17.52 14.47
CA TYR A 402 12.77 17.88 13.07
C TYR A 402 11.87 19.02 12.56
N LEU A 403 11.05 19.63 13.42
CA LEU A 403 10.05 20.66 13.06
C LEU A 403 10.64 21.88 12.31
N ASP A 404 11.94 22.12 12.46
CA ASP A 404 12.67 23.22 11.80
C ASP A 404 13.72 22.75 10.77
N SER A 405 13.90 21.43 10.60
CA SER A 405 14.95 20.84 9.75
C SER A 405 14.44 20.35 8.40
N ILE A 406 13.12 20.19 8.26
CA ILE A 406 12.50 19.70 7.04
C ILE A 406 11.97 20.91 6.27
N LEU A 407 12.53 21.18 5.10
CA LEU A 407 12.03 22.23 4.21
C LEU A 407 10.67 21.80 3.62
N TRP A 408 9.62 22.58 3.85
CA TRP A 408 8.39 22.44 3.08
C TRP A 408 8.58 23.09 1.70
N THR A 409 8.09 22.43 0.64
CA THR A 409 8.26 22.93 -0.73
C THR A 409 7.58 24.28 -0.98
N GLY A 410 6.53 24.61 -0.23
CA GLY A 410 5.90 25.92 -0.31
C GLY A 410 6.52 27.01 0.59
N ASP A 411 7.55 26.69 1.39
CA ASP A 411 8.41 27.69 2.05
C ASP A 411 9.52 28.20 1.12
N LEU A 412 9.71 27.53 -0.02
CA LEU A 412 10.59 28.03 -1.07
C LEU A 412 10.00 29.33 -1.62
N LYS A 413 10.86 30.36 -1.80
CA LYS A 413 10.47 31.70 -2.27
C LYS A 413 9.43 31.60 -3.40
N PRO A 414 8.37 32.43 -3.39
CA PRO A 414 7.38 32.47 -4.45
C PRO A 414 8.09 32.59 -5.80
N GLN A 415 8.16 31.49 -6.54
CA GLN A 415 8.68 31.54 -7.88
C GLN A 415 7.59 32.14 -8.76
N SER A 416 7.96 32.96 -9.75
CA SER A 416 7.03 33.32 -10.83
C SER A 416 6.25 32.07 -11.25
N THR A 417 4.92 32.17 -11.33
CA THR A 417 4.04 31.03 -11.65
C THR A 417 4.20 30.58 -13.11
N SER A 418 4.89 31.35 -13.94
CA SER A 418 5.11 31.04 -15.36
C SER A 418 6.58 31.10 -15.79
N LYS A 419 6.88 30.38 -16.87
CA LYS A 419 8.14 30.43 -17.61
C LYS A 419 7.86 30.44 -19.11
N THR A 420 8.78 31.00 -19.89
CA THR A 420 8.74 30.97 -21.35
C THR A 420 9.52 29.77 -21.86
N VAL A 421 8.90 28.98 -22.74
CA VAL A 421 9.55 27.93 -23.53
C VAL A 421 9.78 28.46 -24.93
N LYS A 422 10.96 28.20 -25.48
CA LYS A 422 11.33 28.57 -26.85
C LYS A 422 11.89 27.35 -27.58
N LEU A 423 11.67 27.30 -28.89
CA LEU A 423 12.38 26.38 -29.77
C LEU A 423 13.63 27.09 -30.29
N SER A 424 14.74 26.35 -30.39
CA SER A 424 16.02 26.82 -30.93
C SER A 424 16.07 26.81 -32.46
N LYS A 425 15.35 25.90 -33.11
CA LYS A 425 15.37 25.69 -34.58
C LYS A 425 14.22 26.37 -35.33
N ALA A 426 13.16 26.76 -34.63
CA ALA A 426 11.99 27.38 -35.23
C ALA A 426 11.54 28.60 -34.40
N PRO A 427 11.02 29.67 -35.03
CA PRO A 427 10.60 30.88 -34.32
C PRO A 427 9.34 30.61 -33.51
N PHE A 428 9.49 30.17 -32.26
CA PHE A 428 8.40 29.80 -31.38
C PHE A 428 8.70 30.21 -29.93
N GLU A 429 7.72 30.86 -29.30
CA GLU A 429 7.72 31.13 -27.87
C GLU A 429 6.33 30.84 -27.28
N MET A 430 6.28 30.28 -26.07
CA MET A 430 5.03 30.03 -25.34
C MET A 430 5.27 30.19 -23.84
N ASN A 431 4.36 30.88 -23.15
CA ASN A 431 4.37 30.93 -21.68
C ASN A 431 3.55 29.77 -21.12
N ILE A 432 4.14 29.05 -20.17
CA ILE A 432 3.53 27.91 -19.48
C ILE A 432 3.75 28.00 -17.97
N SER A 433 3.04 27.18 -17.19
CA SER A 433 3.30 27.06 -15.74
C SER A 433 4.74 26.58 -15.48
N LYS A 434 5.36 27.07 -14.40
CA LYS A 434 6.64 26.54 -13.89
C LYS A 434 6.55 25.14 -13.30
N ASP A 435 5.34 24.63 -13.07
CA ASP A 435 5.13 23.26 -12.58
C ASP A 435 5.58 22.23 -13.61
N TYR A 436 5.50 22.57 -14.90
CA TYR A 436 6.07 21.77 -15.98
C TYR A 436 7.60 21.69 -15.85
N LYS A 437 8.15 20.48 -15.83
CA LYS A 437 9.59 20.17 -15.77
C LYS A 437 10.04 19.42 -17.02
N THR A 438 11.29 19.59 -17.43
CA THR A 438 11.90 18.83 -18.54
C THR A 438 12.30 17.42 -18.12
N ASN A 439 12.60 17.23 -16.84
CA ASN A 439 12.95 15.93 -16.30
C ASN A 439 11.68 15.22 -15.85
N ILE A 440 11.61 13.92 -16.13
CA ILE A 440 10.56 13.07 -15.58
C ILE A 440 10.70 13.09 -14.05
N PRO A 441 9.64 13.46 -13.30
CA PRO A 441 9.71 13.41 -11.85
C PRO A 441 10.01 11.99 -11.40
N TYR A 442 11.01 11.82 -10.53
CA TYR A 442 11.47 10.51 -10.07
C TYR A 442 10.32 9.59 -9.61
N TYR A 443 9.39 10.13 -8.83
CA TYR A 443 8.24 9.39 -8.28
C TYR A 443 7.23 8.92 -9.32
N TYR A 444 7.20 9.56 -10.49
CA TYR A 444 6.30 9.23 -11.58
C TYR A 444 7.06 8.59 -12.74
N TYR A 445 8.32 8.18 -12.53
CA TYR A 445 9.16 7.66 -13.59
C TYR A 445 8.58 6.39 -14.21
N SER A 446 8.10 5.44 -13.41
CA SER A 446 7.44 4.22 -13.90
C SER A 446 6.21 4.54 -14.74
N TYR A 447 5.35 5.43 -14.26
CA TYR A 447 4.17 5.87 -14.99
C TYR A 447 4.55 6.51 -16.33
N TYR A 448 5.42 7.53 -16.30
CA TYR A 448 5.76 8.27 -17.50
C TYR A 448 6.51 7.40 -18.51
N THR A 449 7.41 6.52 -18.06
CA THR A 449 8.08 5.57 -18.98
C THR A 449 7.12 4.59 -19.64
N GLN A 450 6.13 4.07 -18.91
CA GLN A 450 5.08 3.21 -19.48
C GLN A 450 4.20 3.98 -20.48
N VAL A 451 3.78 5.20 -20.14
CA VAL A 451 2.83 6.00 -20.94
C VAL A 451 3.49 6.64 -22.16
N ILE A 452 4.74 7.11 -22.05
CA ILE A 452 5.48 7.72 -23.17
C ILE A 452 5.76 6.67 -24.25
N ASN A 453 6.07 5.43 -23.87
CA ASN A 453 6.31 4.34 -24.83
C ASN A 453 5.01 3.87 -25.52
N ALA A 454 3.85 4.03 -24.87
CA ALA A 454 2.57 3.59 -25.42
C ALA A 454 1.90 4.61 -26.38
N THR A 455 2.25 5.89 -26.31
CA THR A 455 1.57 6.97 -27.07
C THR A 455 2.29 7.35 -28.37
N ALA A 456 2.75 6.35 -29.13
CA ALA A 456 3.49 6.51 -30.38
C ALA A 456 2.58 6.63 -31.64
N LEU A 457 1.57 7.51 -31.63
CA LEU A 457 1.00 8.02 -32.88
C LEU A 457 1.65 9.37 -33.18
N PRO A 458 2.70 9.42 -34.03
CA PRO A 458 3.49 10.62 -34.21
C PRO A 458 2.75 11.59 -35.12
N ILE A 459 2.28 12.70 -34.57
CA ILE A 459 1.71 13.82 -35.33
C ILE A 459 2.84 14.68 -35.94
N SER A 460 4.09 14.42 -35.55
CA SER A 460 5.29 15.00 -36.16
C SER A 460 5.73 14.32 -37.46
N GLN A 461 4.98 13.33 -37.96
CA GLN A 461 5.32 12.70 -39.24
C GLN A 461 5.34 13.74 -40.37
N GLY A 462 6.47 13.78 -41.10
CA GLY A 462 6.68 14.70 -42.21
C GLY A 462 7.29 16.06 -41.83
N ILE A 463 7.62 16.29 -40.55
CA ILE A 463 8.43 17.46 -40.16
C ILE A 463 9.90 17.16 -40.41
N SER A 464 10.54 17.96 -41.27
CA SER A 464 11.99 17.99 -41.45
C SER A 464 12.65 18.90 -40.40
N ASP A 465 13.85 18.52 -39.95
CA ASP A 465 14.61 19.23 -38.91
C ASP A 465 13.81 19.53 -37.63
N VAL A 466 13.06 18.53 -37.15
CA VAL A 466 12.19 18.67 -35.98
C VAL A 466 12.99 18.89 -34.69
N GLU A 467 12.55 19.87 -33.90
CA GLU A 467 12.90 20.03 -32.49
C GLU A 467 11.72 19.61 -31.62
N THR A 468 12.00 18.78 -30.61
CA THR A 468 11.00 18.27 -29.67
C THR A 468 11.34 18.67 -28.25
N ILE A 469 10.38 19.28 -27.55
CA ILE A 469 10.45 19.56 -26.11
C ILE A 469 9.31 18.81 -25.43
N THR A 470 9.62 17.88 -24.54
CA THR A 470 8.61 17.21 -23.70
C THR A 470 8.71 17.72 -22.27
N LEU A 471 7.57 18.08 -21.70
CA LEU A 471 7.46 18.65 -20.37
C LEU A 471 6.43 17.88 -19.54
N TYR A 472 6.76 17.61 -18.29
CA TYR A 472 5.96 16.81 -17.36
C TYR A 472 5.44 17.68 -16.24
N ASN A 473 4.18 17.48 -15.84
CA ASN A 473 3.56 18.20 -14.74
C ASN A 473 2.82 17.25 -13.79
N THR A 474 2.80 17.61 -12.51
CA THR A 474 2.15 16.82 -11.46
C THR A 474 0.63 17.06 -11.49
N PRO A 475 -0.21 16.02 -11.35
CA PRO A 475 0.16 14.64 -11.05
C PRO A 475 0.68 13.84 -12.26
N TYR A 476 0.14 14.00 -13.47
CA TYR A 476 0.45 13.08 -14.58
C TYR A 476 0.34 13.66 -16.02
N SER A 477 0.28 14.98 -16.20
CA SER A 477 0.09 15.55 -17.55
C SER A 477 1.41 15.79 -18.28
N THR A 478 1.44 15.49 -19.57
CA THR A 478 2.59 15.72 -20.45
C THR A 478 2.23 16.76 -21.50
N LEU A 479 3.14 17.71 -21.73
CA LEU A 479 3.06 18.71 -22.79
C LEU A 479 4.21 18.49 -23.78
N THR A 480 3.87 18.16 -25.03
CA THR A 480 4.86 17.92 -26.09
C THR A 480 4.82 19.03 -27.15
N ILE A 481 5.96 19.70 -27.21
CA ILE A 481 6.54 20.72 -28.08
C ILE A 481 7.17 20.27 -29.40
N ASN A 482 6.49 20.10 -30.53
CA ASN A 482 7.22 19.87 -31.80
C ASN A 482 7.18 21.10 -32.70
N GLY A 483 8.31 21.43 -33.32
CA GLY A 483 8.39 22.44 -34.37
C GLY A 483 9.51 22.16 -35.36
N GLY A 484 9.28 22.50 -36.62
CA GLY A 484 10.28 22.35 -37.68
C GLY A 484 9.73 22.80 -39.03
N ILE A 485 10.36 22.33 -40.11
CA ILE A 485 10.00 22.70 -41.48
C ILE A 485 9.13 21.62 -42.11
N ASN A 486 8.03 22.02 -42.72
CA ASN A 486 7.21 21.17 -43.57
C ASN A 486 6.67 22.01 -44.73
N LEU A 487 7.01 21.65 -45.97
CA LEU A 487 6.60 22.42 -47.15
C LEU A 487 5.22 22.03 -47.70
N ASP A 488 4.63 20.96 -47.19
CA ASP A 488 3.29 20.55 -47.61
C ASP A 488 2.23 21.55 -47.15
N PRO A 489 1.13 21.71 -47.91
CA PRO A 489 -0.04 22.46 -47.48
C PRO A 489 -0.64 21.88 -46.18
N ALA A 490 -1.24 22.74 -45.35
CA ALA A 490 -1.85 22.33 -44.08
C ALA A 490 -2.85 21.18 -44.27
N GLU A 491 -3.69 21.24 -45.31
CA GLU A 491 -4.70 20.23 -45.61
C GLU A 491 -4.10 18.84 -45.85
N LYS A 492 -2.95 18.76 -46.53
CA LYS A 492 -2.26 17.49 -46.79
C LYS A 492 -1.66 16.91 -45.50
N ILE A 493 -1.01 17.75 -44.70
CA ILE A 493 -0.44 17.36 -43.40
C ILE A 493 -1.53 16.81 -42.48
N ILE A 494 -2.63 17.55 -42.34
CA ILE A 494 -3.74 17.19 -41.46
C ILE A 494 -4.47 15.95 -41.97
N LYS A 495 -4.64 15.79 -43.29
CA LYS A 495 -5.22 14.58 -43.85
C LYS A 495 -4.43 13.34 -43.42
N ASN A 496 -3.12 13.36 -43.59
CA ASN A 496 -2.25 12.23 -43.23
C ASN A 496 -2.30 11.94 -41.73
N ALA A 497 -2.24 12.99 -40.89
CA ALA A 497 -2.31 12.83 -39.44
C ALA A 497 -3.66 12.28 -38.97
N MET A 498 -4.77 12.83 -39.45
CA MET A 498 -6.12 12.49 -39.00
C MET A 498 -6.59 11.11 -39.47
N GLN A 499 -6.11 10.66 -40.62
CA GLN A 499 -6.46 9.36 -41.17
C GLN A 499 -6.13 8.21 -40.20
N ALA A 500 -4.95 8.23 -39.57
CA ALA A 500 -4.57 7.21 -38.59
C ALA A 500 -5.51 7.19 -37.36
N TRP A 501 -5.97 8.37 -36.93
CA TRP A 501 -6.90 8.50 -35.80
C TRP A 501 -8.30 7.98 -36.14
N VAL A 502 -8.88 8.40 -37.28
CA VAL A 502 -10.24 7.95 -37.66
C VAL A 502 -10.29 6.49 -38.10
N GLU A 503 -9.15 5.89 -38.43
CA GLU A 503 -9.04 4.45 -38.70
C GLU A 503 -8.85 3.61 -37.44
N SER A 504 -8.59 4.23 -36.28
CA SER A 504 -8.32 3.52 -35.03
C SER A 504 -9.55 2.75 -34.54
N ASN A 505 -9.29 1.63 -33.87
CA ASN A 505 -10.37 0.83 -33.26
C ASN A 505 -11.14 1.65 -32.23
N GLU A 506 -10.46 2.52 -31.47
CA GLU A 506 -11.07 3.34 -30.44
C GLU A 506 -12.08 4.36 -31.00
N TYR A 507 -11.79 4.95 -32.15
CA TYR A 507 -12.75 5.82 -32.84
C TYR A 507 -13.93 5.01 -33.39
N LYS A 508 -13.65 3.90 -34.08
CA LYS A 508 -14.67 3.04 -34.71
C LYS A 508 -15.63 2.43 -33.69
N SER A 509 -15.13 1.98 -32.55
CA SER A 509 -15.93 1.48 -31.42
C SER A 509 -16.63 2.61 -30.64
N LYS A 510 -16.35 3.87 -30.97
CA LYS A 510 -16.79 5.06 -30.25
C LYS A 510 -16.35 5.04 -28.78
N THR A 511 -15.23 4.39 -28.47
CA THR A 511 -14.58 4.40 -27.15
C THR A 511 -14.12 5.81 -26.79
N VAL A 512 -13.78 6.59 -27.80
CA VAL A 512 -13.35 7.98 -27.67
C VAL A 512 -14.21 8.90 -28.52
N ASP A 513 -14.46 10.09 -27.99
CA ASP A 513 -15.07 11.19 -28.72
C ASP A 513 -13.94 12.06 -29.28
N MET A 514 -13.85 12.10 -30.61
CA MET A 514 -12.89 12.92 -31.34
C MET A 514 -13.56 14.15 -31.93
N SER A 515 -12.87 15.29 -31.92
CA SER A 515 -13.30 16.48 -32.66
C SER A 515 -12.11 17.21 -33.27
N LEU A 516 -12.30 17.77 -34.46
CA LEU A 516 -11.31 18.60 -35.13
C LEU A 516 -11.94 19.95 -35.46
N GLN A 517 -11.24 21.03 -35.13
CA GLN A 517 -11.71 22.39 -35.43
C GLN A 517 -10.60 23.15 -36.15
N LYS A 518 -10.94 23.92 -37.19
CA LYS A 518 -10.01 24.71 -38.00
C LYS A 518 -10.21 26.21 -37.75
N TYR A 519 -9.09 26.93 -37.70
CA TYR A 519 -9.01 28.38 -37.84
C TYR A 519 -7.98 28.70 -38.91
N SER A 520 -8.24 29.68 -39.78
CA SER A 520 -7.29 30.06 -40.82
C SER A 520 -7.39 31.54 -41.15
N THR A 521 -6.25 32.19 -41.30
CA THR A 521 -6.13 33.59 -41.74
C THR A 521 -4.89 33.75 -42.61
N GLY A 522 -5.08 33.87 -43.93
CA GLY A 522 -3.97 34.02 -44.89
C GLY A 522 -2.94 32.89 -44.75
N GLU A 523 -1.76 33.22 -44.22
CA GLU A 523 -0.61 32.32 -44.08
C GLU A 523 -0.62 31.44 -42.82
N LEU A 524 -1.56 31.66 -41.90
CA LEU A 524 -1.69 30.90 -40.65
C LEU A 524 -2.90 29.97 -40.72
N THR A 525 -2.68 28.68 -40.45
CA THR A 525 -3.75 27.71 -40.25
C THR A 525 -3.52 26.95 -38.96
N ILE A 526 -4.55 26.87 -38.11
CA ILE A 526 -4.52 26.21 -36.82
C ILE A 526 -5.63 25.16 -36.80
N TYR A 527 -5.27 23.92 -36.49
CA TYR A 527 -6.21 22.87 -36.19
C TYR A 527 -6.14 22.53 -34.71
N LYS A 528 -7.30 22.46 -34.04
CA LYS A 528 -7.45 21.97 -32.68
C LYS A 528 -8.12 20.61 -32.75
N PHE A 529 -7.38 19.57 -32.38
CA PHE A 529 -7.88 18.21 -32.27
C PHE A 529 -8.07 17.84 -30.81
N THR A 530 -9.21 17.23 -30.48
CA THR A 530 -9.49 16.71 -29.15
C THR A 530 -9.75 15.21 -29.24
N TYR A 531 -9.16 14.46 -28.31
CA TYR A 531 -9.31 13.03 -28.16
C TYR A 531 -9.68 12.74 -26.71
N VAL A 532 -10.93 12.36 -26.43
CA VAL A 532 -11.40 12.19 -25.05
C VAL A 532 -12.17 10.88 -24.90
N TYR A 533 -11.78 10.03 -23.93
CA TYR A 533 -12.48 8.79 -23.64
C TYR A 533 -13.93 9.02 -23.20
N ASN A 534 -14.86 8.29 -23.82
CA ASN A 534 -16.27 8.35 -23.48
C ASN A 534 -16.56 7.38 -22.33
N LEU A 535 -16.47 7.89 -21.10
CA LEU A 535 -16.67 7.11 -19.87
C LEU A 535 -18.02 6.37 -19.81
N SER A 536 -19.06 6.90 -20.45
CA SER A 536 -20.39 6.26 -20.45
C SER A 536 -20.47 5.02 -21.35
N LYS A 537 -19.60 4.91 -22.36
CA LYS A 537 -19.57 3.79 -23.31
C LYS A 537 -18.64 2.65 -22.89
N LEU A 538 -17.61 2.93 -22.10
CA LEU A 538 -16.65 1.91 -21.65
C LEU A 538 -17.32 0.69 -20.97
N PRO A 539 -18.33 0.84 -20.08
CA PRO A 539 -19.03 -0.29 -19.50
C PRO A 539 -19.71 -1.19 -20.54
N ASN A 540 -20.30 -0.61 -21.59
CA ASN A 540 -20.96 -1.36 -22.65
C ASN A 540 -19.96 -2.18 -23.47
N LEU A 541 -18.75 -1.65 -23.68
CA LEU A 541 -17.67 -2.36 -24.36
C LEU A 541 -17.05 -3.47 -23.52
N ALA A 542 -17.11 -3.36 -22.19
CA ALA A 542 -16.69 -4.39 -21.25
C ALA A 542 -17.76 -5.49 -21.00
N LYS A 543 -19.01 -5.25 -21.41
CA LYS A 543 -20.13 -6.15 -21.13
C LYS A 543 -19.86 -7.56 -21.65
N GLY A 544 -20.01 -8.55 -20.77
CA GLY A 544 -19.82 -9.96 -21.09
C GLY A 544 -18.36 -10.45 -21.08
N ASN A 545 -17.39 -9.59 -20.76
CA ASN A 545 -15.99 -10.01 -20.57
C ASN A 545 -15.44 -9.48 -19.24
N PRO A 546 -15.38 -10.33 -18.18
CA PRO A 546 -14.90 -9.91 -16.86
C PRO A 546 -13.42 -9.51 -16.86
N ASN A 547 -12.62 -9.93 -17.84
CA ASN A 547 -11.21 -9.58 -17.94
C ASN A 547 -10.97 -8.22 -18.64
N ARG A 548 -12.03 -7.59 -19.17
CA ARG A 548 -11.92 -6.29 -19.85
C ARG A 548 -12.18 -5.15 -18.86
N ASP A 549 -11.12 -4.73 -18.16
CA ASP A 549 -11.13 -3.58 -17.27
C ASP A 549 -10.33 -2.41 -17.85
N PHE A 550 -10.89 -1.20 -17.78
CA PHE A 550 -10.26 0.00 -18.33
C PHE A 550 -9.63 0.82 -17.20
N ASN A 551 -8.30 0.81 -17.10
CA ASN A 551 -7.57 1.58 -16.10
C ASN A 551 -7.51 3.08 -16.48
N PHE A 552 -8.23 3.92 -15.73
CA PHE A 552 -8.33 5.36 -15.99
C PHE A 552 -7.05 6.15 -15.72
N LEU A 553 -6.07 5.55 -15.03
CA LEU A 553 -4.73 6.11 -14.92
C LEU A 553 -3.92 5.86 -16.20
N SER A 554 -4.12 4.73 -16.88
CA SER A 554 -3.37 4.39 -18.10
C SER A 554 -3.95 5.03 -19.36
N LEU A 555 -5.28 5.14 -19.45
CA LEU A 555 -5.95 5.77 -20.61
C LEU A 555 -5.64 7.27 -20.68
N GLN A 556 -5.28 7.77 -21.88
CA GLN A 556 -4.84 9.16 -22.08
C GLN A 556 -5.84 9.97 -22.90
N ASN A 557 -6.33 11.07 -22.33
CA ASN A 557 -7.01 12.11 -23.09
C ASN A 557 -5.99 13.09 -23.68
N ARG A 558 -6.30 13.69 -24.83
CA ARG A 558 -5.41 14.61 -25.53
C ARG A 558 -6.12 15.84 -26.09
N VAL A 559 -5.43 16.97 -26.08
CA VAL A 559 -5.76 18.15 -26.88
C VAL A 559 -4.52 18.60 -27.64
N ILE A 560 -4.65 18.71 -28.95
CA ILE A 560 -3.52 18.89 -29.85
C ILE A 560 -3.78 20.09 -30.75
N TYR A 561 -2.89 21.06 -30.69
CA TYR A 561 -2.87 22.18 -31.62
C TYR A 561 -1.84 21.91 -32.70
N MET A 562 -2.30 21.81 -33.95
CA MET A 562 -1.46 21.66 -35.14
C MET A 562 -1.45 22.99 -35.89
N ILE A 563 -0.30 23.64 -35.95
CA ILE A 563 -0.17 25.03 -36.40
C ILE A 563 0.75 25.05 -37.63
N LYS A 564 0.21 25.53 -38.75
CA LYS A 564 0.95 25.79 -39.99
C LYS A 564 1.14 27.30 -40.15
N TYR A 565 2.38 27.74 -40.33
CA TYR A 565 2.71 29.13 -40.66
C TYR A 565 3.86 29.17 -41.68
N LYS A 566 3.58 29.63 -42.91
CA LYS A 566 4.55 29.62 -44.03
C LYS A 566 5.21 28.25 -44.22
N GLN A 567 6.53 28.14 -44.07
CA GLN A 567 7.29 26.89 -44.13
C GLN A 567 7.32 26.10 -42.82
N TYR A 568 6.90 26.70 -41.71
CA TYR A 568 6.94 26.07 -40.39
C TYR A 568 5.67 25.26 -40.11
N TYR A 569 5.83 24.18 -39.36
CA TYR A 569 4.73 23.41 -38.79
C TYR A 569 5.06 23.04 -37.35
N TYR A 570 4.07 23.20 -36.47
CA TYR A 570 4.19 22.93 -35.05
C TYR A 570 3.06 22.02 -34.57
N THR A 571 3.36 21.16 -33.60
CA THR A 571 2.33 20.43 -32.85
C THR A 571 2.53 20.67 -31.37
N ILE A 572 1.47 21.08 -30.68
CA ILE A 572 1.46 21.28 -29.24
C ILE A 572 0.43 20.31 -28.67
N ASP A 573 0.90 19.26 -28.03
CA ASP A 573 0.09 18.15 -27.55
C ASP A 573 0.09 18.11 -26.02
N LEU A 574 -1.07 18.41 -25.43
CA LEU A 574 -1.33 18.12 -24.03
C LEU A 574 -1.97 16.75 -23.94
N SER A 575 -1.31 15.83 -23.23
CA SER A 575 -1.85 14.54 -22.84
C SER A 575 -1.96 14.42 -21.32
N GLY A 576 -2.96 13.69 -20.85
CA GLY A 576 -3.09 13.37 -19.43
C GLY A 576 -4.09 12.24 -19.20
N PRO A 577 -3.96 11.54 -18.07
CA PRO A 577 -4.79 10.38 -17.80
C PRO A 577 -6.24 10.76 -17.58
N VAL A 578 -7.16 9.88 -17.97
CA VAL A 578 -8.60 10.08 -17.82
C VAL A 578 -8.99 10.38 -16.36
N LEU A 579 -8.29 9.79 -15.39
CA LEU A 579 -8.49 10.01 -13.95
C LEU A 579 -8.24 11.46 -13.51
N TYR A 580 -7.32 12.19 -14.17
CA TYR A 580 -6.95 13.57 -13.83
C TYR A 580 -7.30 14.57 -14.93
N TRP A 581 -8.14 14.16 -15.88
CA TRP A 581 -8.61 15.03 -16.96
C TRP A 581 -9.80 15.87 -16.52
N ASN A 582 -9.61 17.19 -16.46
CA ASN A 582 -10.60 18.14 -15.95
C ASN A 582 -10.52 19.50 -16.67
N ASN A 583 -11.49 20.38 -16.43
CA ASN A 583 -11.57 21.70 -17.06
C ASN A 583 -10.45 22.65 -16.62
N ILE A 584 -9.97 22.59 -15.38
CA ILE A 584 -8.89 23.45 -14.87
C ILE A 584 -7.62 23.22 -15.69
N THR A 585 -7.26 21.95 -15.93
CA THR A 585 -6.11 21.57 -16.77
C THR A 585 -6.27 22.11 -18.19
N LEU A 586 -7.47 21.95 -18.78
CA LEU A 586 -7.78 22.44 -20.13
C LEU A 586 -7.72 23.96 -20.23
N ASP A 587 -8.31 24.68 -19.29
CA ASP A 587 -8.34 26.15 -19.27
C ASP A 587 -6.93 26.73 -19.12
N ASN A 588 -6.10 26.13 -18.26
CA ASN A 588 -4.70 26.52 -18.12
C ASN A 588 -3.90 26.27 -19.41
N PHE A 589 -4.17 25.18 -20.10
CA PHE A 589 -3.54 24.89 -21.39
C PHE A 589 -3.99 25.88 -22.46
N VAL A 590 -5.29 26.16 -22.59
CA VAL A 590 -5.81 27.17 -23.54
C VAL A 590 -5.25 28.56 -23.26
N LYS A 591 -5.15 28.97 -21.98
CA LYS A 591 -4.46 30.21 -21.60
C LYS A 591 -3.02 30.23 -22.10
N SER A 592 -2.30 29.11 -21.96
CA SER A 592 -0.92 28.99 -22.46
C SER A 592 -0.87 29.09 -23.99
N ILE A 593 -1.79 28.46 -24.71
CA ILE A 593 -1.90 28.55 -26.18
C ILE A 593 -2.07 30.01 -26.64
N ASN A 594 -2.88 30.81 -25.93
CA ASN A 594 -3.08 32.22 -26.25
C ASN A 594 -1.81 33.09 -26.07
N THR A 595 -0.76 32.56 -25.44
CA THR A 595 0.54 33.27 -25.29
C THR A 595 1.54 32.97 -26.40
N ILE A 596 1.20 32.07 -27.34
CA ILE A 596 2.10 31.66 -28.41
C ILE A 596 2.49 32.86 -29.28
N LYS A 597 3.79 32.94 -29.57
CA LYS A 597 4.36 33.84 -30.58
C LYS A 597 5.13 33.04 -31.60
N ILE A 598 4.85 33.28 -32.87
CA ILE A 598 5.53 32.67 -34.01
C ILE A 598 5.91 33.80 -34.96
N ASP A 599 7.21 34.15 -35.04
CA ASP A 599 7.71 35.29 -35.80
C ASP A 599 6.91 36.58 -35.48
N LYS A 600 6.17 37.14 -36.44
CA LYS A 600 5.34 38.35 -36.25
C LYS A 600 3.93 38.07 -35.73
N VAL A 601 3.54 36.81 -35.61
CA VAL A 601 2.20 36.40 -35.16
C VAL A 601 2.21 36.28 -33.64
N ASN A 602 1.26 36.95 -32.98
CA ASN A 602 1.01 36.80 -31.55
C ASN A 602 -0.44 36.35 -31.33
N PHE A 603 -0.61 35.15 -30.76
CA PHE A 603 -1.91 34.53 -30.59
C PHE A 603 -2.84 35.34 -29.67
N SER A 604 -2.29 36.13 -28.75
CA SER A 604 -3.07 36.98 -27.85
C SER A 604 -3.82 38.10 -28.59
N LYS A 605 -3.45 38.39 -29.84
CA LYS A 605 -4.08 39.41 -30.70
C LYS A 605 -5.03 38.80 -31.74
N LEU A 606 -5.10 37.47 -31.83
CA LEU A 606 -5.96 36.80 -32.79
C LEU A 606 -7.37 36.61 -32.23
N ASN A 607 -8.38 36.95 -33.03
CA ASN A 607 -9.76 36.56 -32.73
C ASN A 607 -10.03 35.17 -33.33
N MET A 608 -9.57 34.12 -32.64
CA MET A 608 -9.68 32.74 -33.10
C MET A 608 -11.13 32.24 -33.00
N LYS A 609 -11.84 32.23 -34.13
CA LYS A 609 -13.14 31.56 -34.27
C LYS A 609 -12.98 30.25 -35.01
N PHE A 610 -12.97 29.15 -34.26
CA PHE A 610 -12.80 27.81 -34.82
C PHE A 610 -14.11 27.32 -35.48
N VAL A 611 -13.96 26.65 -36.63
CA VAL A 611 -15.04 25.98 -37.36
C VAL A 611 -14.82 24.47 -37.26
N ASN A 612 -15.87 23.72 -36.96
CA ASN A 612 -15.77 22.26 -36.87
C ASN A 612 -15.50 21.64 -38.24
N GLU A 613 -14.60 20.66 -38.27
CA GLU A 613 -14.29 19.86 -39.44
C GLU A 613 -14.98 18.51 -39.35
N ASP A 614 -15.54 18.03 -40.46
CA ASP A 614 -16.07 16.68 -40.54
C ASP A 614 -14.90 15.68 -40.56
N LEU A 615 -14.91 14.73 -39.61
CA LEU A 615 -13.88 13.71 -39.50
C LEU A 615 -14.02 12.61 -40.56
N GLU A 616 -15.22 12.39 -41.09
CA GLU A 616 -15.50 11.32 -42.06
C GLU A 616 -14.71 11.50 -43.36
N LYS A 617 -14.42 12.75 -43.74
CA LYS A 617 -13.65 13.07 -44.95
C LYS A 617 -12.20 12.55 -44.93
N PHE A 618 -11.69 12.15 -43.77
CA PHE A 618 -10.32 11.66 -43.59
C PHE A 618 -10.21 10.13 -43.61
N LYS A 619 -11.32 9.39 -43.68
CA LYS A 619 -11.29 7.93 -43.81
C LYS A 619 -10.67 7.52 -45.16
N LYS A 620 -9.95 6.40 -45.20
CA LYS A 620 -9.65 5.73 -46.48
C LYS A 620 -10.92 5.57 -47.28
N LYS A 621 -10.89 6.00 -48.54
CA LYS A 621 -11.90 5.55 -49.50
C LYS A 621 -11.69 4.04 -49.66
N ASN A 622 -12.70 3.25 -49.34
CA ASN A 622 -12.73 1.86 -49.76
C ASN A 622 -12.78 1.91 -51.29
N ASN A 623 -11.72 1.45 -51.95
CA ASN A 623 -11.90 0.96 -53.30
C ASN A 623 -12.68 -0.35 -53.14
N GLU A 624 -13.81 -0.44 -53.84
CA GLU A 624 -14.63 -1.66 -53.92
C GLU A 624 -13.80 -2.90 -54.23
#